data_AF-A0A385NC79-F1
#
_entry.id   AF-A0A385NC79-F1
#
_cell.length_a   1.000
_cell.length_b   1.000
_cell.length_c   1.000
_cell.angle_alpha   90.00
_cell.angle_beta   90.00
_cell.angle_gamma   90.00
#
_symmetry.space_group_name_H-M   'P 1'
#
loop_
_entity.id
_entity.type
_entity.pdbx_description
1 polymer ?
#
loop_
_entity_poly.entity_id
_entity_poly.type
_entity_poly.pdbx_seq_one_letter_code
_entity_poly.pdbx_strand_id
1 'polypeptide(L)'
;MYSSLSKQSLFRLILGCLLFLSLIPSTWAQYEAEPTQYYLHQKNVNDIQFTEQTTSYLKGTWSYYDQVLISQPNRKLPSKTTELPISFQELTGSNVGYGTFVGHFKIPEEFIGRRLAIHIPNQNCAYRVYLNGDFLVRLGDVADNAGEQQTENAPRIAYFVPDGPYFTLSIQASNFNNLRGGLESPMHIGISKTINRHYQQLMMSIAMICGVVFGVGMFTTMFSMFRGSDERNSKSIFVFGIFILFLALHNLFTAPYAYTTFLDINWLWGIRLEYLFIYLAVMFFLSYMYLLNQHYLQYWIYTISMLVLTLNIVITLLSEQIVFERLAFYSAFFSIIILINFAYGFYITLKTKQKYSKLNLYAVVLLCISFIHDFLLTLHVIDSIHLSFISTSLYALLVMFQQSRNYAYQTYHTERLNNNLIELNDSLDQKVQQRTSQLHDLNEKLEYQIQIDALTGAYNRRALNQEIQQRFVETQQDSHATLAFAMMDVDYFKNYNDYYGHLKGDEVLQNLVKVIGAVLPHNAYLARYGGEEFAIVLYNVPIVIIRQIMQTVLDAVRSACFEHRNRQDGKDYVTLSMGVSWMDRETSYANIHDLMKAADLKLYQAKEAGRDQMKMPNESNENE
;
A
#
# COMPACT_ATOMS: atom_id res chain seq x y z
N MET A 1 -60.39 25.48 -37.09
CA MET A 1 -61.11 24.47 -37.90
C MET A 1 -60.06 23.72 -38.71
N TYR A 2 -59.70 22.47 -38.49
CA TYR A 2 -60.44 21.34 -37.94
C TYR A 2 -59.47 20.45 -37.13
N SER A 3 -59.61 20.52 -35.80
CA SER A 3 -58.98 19.64 -34.82
C SER A 3 -59.97 18.54 -34.41
N SER A 4 -60.46 17.73 -35.36
CA SER A 4 -61.43 16.67 -35.02
C SER A 4 -61.30 15.36 -35.79
N LEU A 5 -60.21 15.12 -36.52
CA LEU A 5 -60.08 13.96 -37.40
C LEU A 5 -59.09 12.86 -36.95
N SER A 6 -58.41 12.98 -35.80
CA SER A 6 -57.42 11.96 -35.37
C SER A 6 -57.93 10.96 -34.33
N LYS A 7 -58.95 11.26 -33.53
CA LYS A 7 -59.44 10.33 -32.48
C LYS A 7 -60.40 9.26 -33.01
N GLN A 8 -61.28 9.59 -33.97
CA GLN A 8 -62.22 8.61 -34.52
C GLN A 8 -61.54 7.59 -35.46
N SER A 9 -60.50 7.99 -36.20
CA SER A 9 -59.73 7.07 -37.05
C SER A 9 -58.87 6.11 -36.21
N LEU A 10 -58.23 6.61 -35.16
CA LEU A 10 -57.47 5.78 -34.21
C LEU A 10 -58.39 4.82 -33.44
N PHE A 11 -59.59 5.27 -33.02
CA PHE A 11 -60.56 4.41 -32.34
C PHE A 11 -61.14 3.35 -33.27
N ARG A 12 -61.39 3.66 -34.56
CA ARG A 12 -61.81 2.65 -35.56
C ARG A 12 -60.69 1.67 -35.91
N LEU A 13 -59.42 2.11 -35.89
CA LEU A 13 -58.27 1.23 -36.09
C LEU A 13 -58.09 0.26 -34.91
N ILE A 14 -58.21 0.77 -33.67
CA ILE A 14 -58.14 -0.05 -32.45
C ILE A 14 -59.33 -0.99 -32.34
N LEU A 15 -60.55 -0.55 -32.68
CA LEU A 15 -61.74 -1.40 -32.71
C LEU A 15 -61.67 -2.44 -33.84
N GLY A 16 -61.07 -2.09 -34.98
CA GLY A 16 -60.78 -3.01 -36.07
C GLY A 16 -59.76 -4.08 -35.68
N CYS A 17 -58.70 -3.72 -34.97
CA CYS A 17 -57.72 -4.68 -34.42
C CYS A 17 -58.33 -5.57 -33.32
N LEU A 18 -59.18 -5.02 -32.45
CA LEU A 18 -59.90 -5.79 -31.42
C LEU A 18 -60.95 -6.75 -32.02
N LEU A 19 -61.64 -6.36 -33.10
CA LEU A 19 -62.55 -7.24 -33.82
C LEU A 19 -61.81 -8.33 -34.61
N PHE A 20 -60.64 -8.02 -35.19
CA PHE A 20 -59.77 -9.03 -35.82
C PHE A 20 -59.22 -10.05 -34.80
N LEU A 21 -58.91 -9.61 -33.57
CA LEU A 21 -58.56 -10.49 -32.45
C LEU A 21 -59.73 -11.37 -31.98
N SER A 22 -60.99 -10.95 -32.18
CA SER A 22 -62.19 -11.75 -31.88
C SER A 22 -62.61 -12.73 -32.99
N LEU A 23 -62.00 -12.63 -34.17
CA LEU A 23 -62.28 -13.49 -35.34
C LEU A 23 -61.17 -14.53 -35.60
N ILE A 24 -60.14 -14.58 -34.74
CA ILE A 24 -59.25 -15.73 -34.69
C ILE A 24 -60.10 -16.87 -34.10
N PRO A 25 -60.29 -18.00 -34.82
CA PRO A 25 -60.89 -19.18 -34.20
C PRO A 25 -59.97 -19.58 -33.06
N SER A 26 -60.36 -19.25 -31.82
CA SER A 26 -59.79 -19.85 -30.65
C SER A 26 -60.32 -21.28 -30.60
N THR A 27 -59.67 -22.17 -31.34
CA THR A 27 -59.71 -23.59 -31.04
C THR A 27 -59.02 -23.75 -29.70
N TRP A 28 -59.74 -23.45 -28.62
CA TRP A 28 -59.50 -24.11 -27.36
C TRP A 28 -59.78 -25.59 -27.65
N ALA A 29 -58.72 -26.37 -27.80
CA ALA A 29 -58.84 -27.79 -27.59
C ALA A 29 -59.34 -27.93 -26.15
N GLN A 30 -60.64 -28.16 -25.97
CA GLN A 30 -61.17 -28.60 -24.70
C GLN A 30 -60.51 -29.94 -24.42
N TYR A 31 -59.58 -29.93 -23.48
CA TYR A 31 -58.95 -31.11 -22.94
C TYR A 31 -60.03 -31.96 -22.27
N GLU A 32 -60.38 -33.09 -22.89
CA GLU A 32 -61.00 -34.21 -22.18
C GLU A 32 -59.87 -35.03 -21.55
N ALA A 33 -59.81 -35.07 -20.22
CA ALA A 33 -58.91 -35.97 -19.53
C ALA A 33 -59.16 -37.40 -20.01
N GLU A 34 -58.10 -38.14 -20.34
CA GLU A 34 -58.17 -39.58 -20.60
C GLU A 34 -58.99 -40.23 -19.47
N PRO A 35 -60.04 -41.01 -19.77
CA PRO A 35 -60.91 -41.56 -18.74
C PRO A 35 -60.07 -42.30 -17.70
N THR A 36 -60.43 -42.24 -16.42
CA THR A 36 -59.67 -42.90 -15.34
C THR A 36 -59.42 -44.41 -15.61
N GLN A 37 -60.29 -45.04 -16.41
CA GLN A 37 -60.13 -46.40 -16.94
C GLN A 37 -58.88 -46.62 -17.83
N TYR A 38 -58.40 -45.58 -18.53
CA TYR A 38 -57.17 -45.63 -19.33
C TYR A 38 -55.97 -46.01 -18.46
N TYR A 39 -55.81 -45.34 -17.32
CA TYR A 39 -54.71 -45.56 -16.37
C TYR A 39 -54.83 -46.90 -15.64
N LEU A 40 -56.05 -47.36 -15.35
CA LEU A 40 -56.31 -48.66 -14.73
C LEU A 40 -55.94 -49.86 -15.64
N HIS A 41 -55.88 -49.65 -16.96
CA HIS A 41 -55.46 -50.67 -17.93
C HIS A 41 -53.99 -50.59 -18.32
N GLN A 42 -53.24 -49.60 -17.84
CA GLN A 42 -51.80 -49.53 -18.02
C GLN A 42 -51.10 -50.39 -16.97
N LYS A 43 -50.18 -51.25 -17.41
CA LYS A 43 -49.46 -52.18 -16.53
C LYS A 43 -48.53 -51.48 -15.51
N ASN A 44 -48.21 -50.21 -15.73
CA ASN A 44 -47.07 -49.52 -15.13
C ASN A 44 -47.45 -48.05 -14.79
N VAL A 45 -48.21 -47.84 -13.71
CA VAL A 45 -48.48 -46.49 -13.16
C VAL A 45 -47.60 -46.29 -11.92
N ASN A 46 -46.84 -45.20 -11.89
CA ASN A 46 -45.91 -44.89 -10.82
C ASN A 46 -46.59 -44.03 -9.73
N ASP A 47 -46.64 -44.54 -8.50
CA ASP A 47 -47.20 -43.80 -7.36
C ASP A 47 -46.16 -42.81 -6.80
N ILE A 48 -46.55 -41.53 -6.72
CA ILE A 48 -45.70 -40.47 -6.19
C ILE A 48 -46.20 -40.06 -4.80
N GLN A 49 -45.27 -40.00 -3.83
CA GLN A 49 -45.55 -39.47 -2.49
C GLN A 49 -44.64 -38.28 -2.19
N PHE A 50 -45.25 -37.14 -1.86
CA PHE A 50 -44.60 -35.92 -1.36
C PHE A 50 -45.53 -35.20 -0.37
N THR A 51 -44.97 -34.32 0.46
CA THR A 51 -45.71 -33.52 1.45
C THR A 51 -45.61 -32.03 1.10
N GLU A 52 -46.23 -31.16 1.92
CA GLU A 52 -46.08 -29.70 1.81
C GLU A 52 -44.61 -29.23 1.78
N GLN A 53 -43.72 -29.92 2.47
CA GLN A 53 -42.32 -29.49 2.65
C GLN A 53 -41.30 -30.36 1.90
N THR A 54 -41.71 -31.52 1.40
CA THR A 54 -40.83 -32.47 0.72
C THR A 54 -41.15 -32.56 -0.77
N THR A 55 -40.16 -32.96 -1.56
CA THR A 55 -40.32 -33.28 -2.98
C THR A 55 -40.12 -34.77 -3.20
N SER A 56 -40.72 -35.32 -4.24
CA SER A 56 -40.50 -36.71 -4.65
C SER A 56 -39.70 -36.76 -5.94
N TYR A 57 -38.97 -37.86 -6.16
CA TYR A 57 -38.35 -38.12 -7.45
C TYR A 57 -39.38 -38.69 -8.43
N LEU A 58 -39.28 -38.35 -9.72
CA LEU A 58 -40.05 -39.01 -10.78
C LEU A 58 -39.45 -40.39 -11.13
N LYS A 59 -39.42 -41.27 -10.12
CA LYS A 59 -38.94 -42.65 -10.24
C LYS A 59 -40.05 -43.57 -10.76
N GLY A 60 -39.61 -44.68 -11.34
CA GLY A 60 -40.48 -45.75 -11.79
C GLY A 60 -40.26 -46.09 -13.26
N THR A 61 -41.23 -46.80 -13.83
CA THR A 61 -41.11 -47.33 -15.19
C THR A 61 -41.64 -46.34 -16.22
N TRP A 62 -40.87 -46.17 -17.28
CA TRP A 62 -41.13 -45.29 -18.41
C TRP A 62 -41.19 -46.10 -19.70
N SER A 63 -41.98 -45.66 -20.66
CA SER A 63 -42.01 -46.19 -22.02
C SER A 63 -41.20 -45.29 -22.94
N TYR A 64 -40.16 -45.83 -23.57
CA TYR A 64 -39.31 -45.14 -24.53
C TYR A 64 -39.68 -45.53 -25.96
N TYR A 65 -40.00 -44.52 -26.77
CA TYR A 65 -40.26 -44.64 -28.21
C TYR A 65 -39.04 -44.13 -28.96
N ASP A 66 -38.31 -45.05 -29.60
CA ASP A 66 -37.05 -44.77 -30.27
C ASP A 66 -37.29 -44.13 -31.65
N GLN A 67 -36.60 -43.02 -31.95
CA GLN A 67 -36.72 -42.26 -33.21
C GLN A 67 -38.15 -41.78 -33.53
N VAL A 68 -38.97 -41.52 -32.50
CA VAL A 68 -40.31 -40.99 -32.67
C VAL A 68 -40.55 -39.85 -31.68
N LEU A 69 -41.02 -38.71 -32.19
CA LEU A 69 -41.42 -37.54 -31.42
C LEU A 69 -42.95 -37.49 -31.33
N ILE A 70 -43.52 -37.91 -30.20
CA ILE A 70 -44.96 -37.89 -29.93
C ILE A 70 -45.27 -37.04 -28.69
N SER A 71 -46.43 -36.39 -28.66
CA SER A 71 -46.91 -35.68 -27.47
C SER A 71 -47.77 -36.60 -26.58
N GLN A 72 -48.44 -37.59 -27.20
CA GLN A 72 -49.31 -38.56 -26.55
C GLN A 72 -48.88 -40.00 -26.88
N PRO A 73 -49.02 -40.93 -25.93
CA PRO A 73 -48.69 -42.34 -26.14
C PRO A 73 -49.52 -42.96 -27.27
N ASN A 74 -48.84 -43.64 -28.20
CA ASN A 74 -49.49 -44.35 -29.30
C ASN A 74 -49.29 -45.86 -29.15
N ARG A 75 -50.38 -46.58 -28.87
CA ARG A 75 -50.38 -48.05 -28.63
C ARG A 75 -49.91 -48.87 -29.83
N LYS A 76 -49.87 -48.30 -31.05
CA LYS A 76 -49.42 -48.99 -32.26
C LYS A 76 -47.90 -48.93 -32.46
N LEU A 77 -47.21 -48.01 -31.78
CA LEU A 77 -45.77 -47.86 -31.91
C LEU A 77 -45.04 -48.80 -30.94
N PRO A 78 -43.96 -49.46 -31.37
CA PRO A 78 -43.15 -50.27 -30.47
C PRO A 78 -42.44 -49.38 -29.44
N SER A 79 -42.61 -49.70 -28.15
CA SER A 79 -41.94 -49.00 -27.05
C SER A 79 -41.09 -49.97 -26.21
N LYS A 80 -39.96 -49.49 -25.70
CA LYS A 80 -39.13 -50.21 -24.71
C LYS A 80 -39.44 -49.71 -23.31
N THR A 81 -39.52 -50.59 -22.32
CA THR A 81 -39.63 -50.17 -20.91
C THR A 81 -38.25 -49.81 -20.36
N THR A 82 -38.15 -48.68 -19.67
CA THR A 82 -36.90 -48.19 -19.07
C THR A 82 -37.16 -47.52 -17.71
N GLU A 83 -36.12 -47.28 -16.93
CA GLU A 83 -36.18 -46.50 -15.69
C GLU A 83 -35.28 -45.28 -15.82
N LEU A 84 -35.74 -44.12 -15.35
CA LEU A 84 -34.93 -42.90 -15.32
C LEU A 84 -34.22 -42.76 -13.96
N PRO A 85 -33.01 -42.18 -13.92
CA PRO A 85 -32.26 -41.58 -15.03
C PRO A 85 -31.55 -42.62 -15.93
N ILE A 86 -31.47 -42.35 -17.23
CA ILE A 86 -30.78 -43.21 -18.20
C ILE A 86 -30.22 -42.41 -19.39
N SER A 87 -29.06 -42.85 -19.89
CA SER A 87 -28.38 -42.25 -21.05
C SER A 87 -28.87 -42.86 -22.38
N PHE A 88 -28.74 -42.10 -23.47
CA PHE A 88 -28.98 -42.66 -24.81
C PHE A 88 -27.99 -43.78 -25.15
N GLN A 89 -26.72 -43.69 -24.71
CA GLN A 89 -25.75 -44.78 -24.88
C GLN A 89 -26.26 -46.11 -24.31
N GLU A 90 -26.88 -46.08 -23.14
CA GLU A 90 -27.42 -47.29 -22.49
C GLU A 90 -28.71 -47.79 -23.16
N LEU A 91 -29.56 -46.88 -23.66
CA LEU A 91 -30.84 -47.21 -24.33
C LEU A 91 -30.69 -47.74 -25.76
N THR A 92 -29.82 -47.11 -26.55
CA THR A 92 -29.73 -47.30 -28.01
C THR A 92 -28.35 -47.75 -28.47
N GLY A 93 -27.34 -47.76 -27.59
CA GLY A 93 -25.95 -48.03 -27.95
C GLY A 93 -25.20 -46.84 -28.55
N SER A 94 -25.86 -45.67 -28.67
CA SER A 94 -25.31 -44.44 -29.23
C SER A 94 -25.81 -43.21 -28.46
N ASN A 95 -24.91 -42.27 -28.15
CA ASN A 95 -25.29 -40.96 -27.59
C ASN A 95 -26.00 -40.04 -28.60
N VAL A 96 -25.95 -40.38 -29.89
CA VAL A 96 -26.64 -39.65 -30.95
C VAL A 96 -27.97 -40.32 -31.25
N GLY A 97 -29.06 -39.56 -31.11
CA GLY A 97 -30.41 -40.05 -31.33
C GLY A 97 -31.49 -39.12 -30.80
N TYR A 98 -32.73 -39.48 -31.06
CA TYR A 98 -33.91 -38.79 -30.54
C TYR A 98 -35.01 -39.80 -30.23
N GLY A 99 -35.92 -39.44 -29.33
CA GLY A 99 -37.03 -40.29 -28.95
C GLY A 99 -37.96 -39.62 -27.94
N THR A 100 -39.01 -40.33 -27.54
CA THR A 100 -39.97 -39.85 -26.55
C THR A 100 -40.03 -40.79 -25.36
N PHE A 101 -39.89 -40.24 -24.16
CA PHE A 101 -40.11 -40.90 -22.88
C PHE A 101 -41.52 -40.62 -22.40
N VAL A 102 -42.32 -41.63 -22.09
CA VAL A 102 -43.68 -41.49 -21.57
C VAL A 102 -43.81 -42.20 -20.24
N GLY A 103 -44.19 -41.47 -19.19
CA GLY A 103 -44.41 -41.98 -17.85
C GLY A 103 -45.84 -41.68 -17.39
N HIS A 104 -46.43 -42.60 -16.63
CA HIS A 104 -47.77 -42.45 -16.06
C HIS A 104 -47.65 -42.39 -14.55
N PHE A 105 -48.28 -41.39 -13.94
CA PHE A 105 -48.07 -41.04 -12.55
C PHE A 105 -49.38 -40.83 -11.80
N LYS A 106 -49.39 -41.23 -10.54
CA LYS A 106 -50.47 -40.95 -9.59
C LYS A 106 -49.99 -40.00 -8.50
N ILE A 107 -50.73 -38.92 -8.26
CA ILE A 107 -50.47 -37.97 -7.18
C ILE A 107 -51.38 -38.21 -5.98
N PRO A 108 -50.98 -37.76 -4.77
CA PRO A 108 -51.87 -37.77 -3.61
C PRO A 108 -53.09 -36.85 -3.84
N GLU A 109 -54.27 -37.32 -3.46
CA GLU A 109 -55.54 -36.61 -3.72
C GLU A 109 -55.61 -35.22 -3.07
N GLU A 110 -54.89 -35.02 -1.96
CA GLU A 110 -54.81 -33.74 -1.24
C GLU A 110 -54.17 -32.59 -2.05
N PHE A 111 -53.46 -32.90 -3.14
CA PHE A 111 -52.78 -31.92 -4.00
C PHE A 111 -53.49 -31.67 -5.33
N ILE A 112 -54.64 -32.28 -5.59
CA ILE A 112 -55.47 -32.00 -6.77
C ILE A 112 -55.94 -30.53 -6.75
N GLY A 113 -55.89 -29.83 -7.88
CA GLY A 113 -56.24 -28.41 -7.99
C GLY A 113 -55.21 -27.43 -7.40
N ARG A 114 -54.08 -27.93 -6.85
CA ARG A 114 -52.99 -27.07 -6.35
C ARG A 114 -51.89 -26.89 -7.40
N ARG A 115 -51.18 -25.76 -7.36
CA ARG A 115 -50.06 -25.49 -8.28
C ARG A 115 -48.84 -26.33 -7.91
N LEU A 116 -48.60 -27.37 -8.69
CA LEU A 116 -47.41 -28.21 -8.62
C LEU A 116 -46.31 -27.69 -9.54
N ALA A 117 -45.09 -28.19 -9.32
CA ALA A 117 -43.98 -27.97 -10.21
C ALA A 117 -43.16 -29.26 -10.38
N ILE A 118 -42.52 -29.38 -11.54
CA ILE A 118 -41.48 -30.36 -11.81
C ILE A 118 -40.17 -29.60 -12.01
N HIS A 119 -39.19 -29.86 -11.15
CA HIS A 119 -37.83 -29.39 -11.33
C HIS A 119 -37.08 -30.38 -12.23
N ILE A 120 -36.74 -29.90 -13.42
CA ILE A 120 -35.94 -30.62 -14.39
C ILE A 120 -34.51 -30.07 -14.28
N PRO A 121 -33.56 -30.83 -13.72
CA PRO A 121 -32.17 -30.40 -13.64
C PRO A 121 -31.55 -30.32 -15.04
N ASN A 122 -30.29 -29.89 -15.09
CA ASN A 122 -29.47 -29.92 -16.30
C ASN A 122 -29.52 -31.31 -16.97
N GLN A 123 -30.02 -31.34 -18.20
CA GLN A 123 -30.01 -32.51 -19.08
C GLN A 123 -29.09 -32.19 -20.25
N ASN A 124 -28.20 -33.11 -20.61
CA ASN A 124 -27.22 -32.91 -21.69
C ASN A 124 -27.85 -33.02 -23.10
N CYS A 125 -29.16 -32.82 -23.25
CA CYS A 125 -29.91 -32.92 -24.50
C CYS A 125 -31.01 -31.84 -24.60
N ALA A 126 -31.47 -31.57 -25.82
CA ALA A 126 -32.67 -30.75 -26.01
C ALA A 126 -33.91 -31.54 -25.63
N TYR A 127 -34.87 -30.92 -24.96
CA TYR A 127 -36.12 -31.59 -24.60
C TYR A 127 -37.37 -30.70 -24.67
N ARG A 128 -38.51 -31.35 -24.92
CA ARG A 128 -39.87 -30.76 -24.81
C ARG A 128 -40.71 -31.63 -23.90
N VAL A 129 -41.33 -31.01 -22.92
CA VAL A 129 -42.17 -31.70 -21.94
C VAL A 129 -43.63 -31.38 -22.22
N TYR A 130 -44.44 -32.43 -22.27
CA TYR A 130 -45.87 -32.36 -22.43
C TYR A 130 -46.55 -33.03 -21.23
N LEU A 131 -47.58 -32.38 -20.71
CA LEU A 131 -48.45 -32.93 -19.69
C LEU A 131 -49.77 -33.31 -20.36
N ASN A 132 -50.12 -34.59 -20.36
CA ASN A 132 -51.33 -35.11 -21.02
C ASN A 132 -51.49 -34.75 -22.51
N GLY A 133 -50.37 -34.40 -23.18
CA GLY A 133 -50.34 -33.95 -24.57
C GLY A 133 -50.20 -32.43 -24.73
N ASP A 134 -50.46 -31.65 -23.68
CA ASP A 134 -50.31 -30.20 -23.70
C ASP A 134 -48.88 -29.78 -23.42
N PHE A 135 -48.39 -28.79 -24.16
CA PHE A 135 -47.03 -28.28 -24.03
C PHE A 135 -46.82 -27.59 -22.68
N LEU A 136 -45.78 -28.00 -21.95
CA LEU A 136 -45.47 -27.50 -20.61
C LEU A 136 -44.21 -26.62 -20.59
N VAL A 137 -43.09 -27.15 -21.08
CA VAL A 137 -41.80 -26.45 -21.12
C VAL A 137 -40.91 -27.02 -22.21
N ARG A 138 -40.02 -26.19 -22.76
CA ARG A 138 -38.92 -26.61 -23.65
C ARG A 138 -37.58 -26.13 -23.13
N LEU A 139 -36.54 -26.88 -23.46
CA LEU A 139 -35.15 -26.46 -23.31
C LEU A 139 -34.40 -26.83 -24.60
N GLY A 140 -33.87 -25.81 -25.28
CA GLY A 140 -33.35 -25.96 -26.64
C GLY A 140 -34.44 -26.32 -27.67
N ASP A 141 -33.99 -26.67 -28.87
CA ASP A 141 -34.83 -27.08 -29.98
C ASP A 141 -34.67 -28.58 -30.25
N VAL A 142 -35.77 -29.32 -30.04
CA VAL A 142 -35.86 -30.75 -30.34
C VAL A 142 -36.16 -30.93 -31.82
N ALA A 143 -35.32 -31.70 -32.50
CA ALA A 143 -35.46 -32.06 -33.90
C ALA A 143 -35.06 -33.52 -34.15
N ASP A 144 -35.39 -34.02 -35.33
CA ASP A 144 -35.03 -35.37 -35.82
C ASP A 144 -33.70 -35.38 -36.61
N ASN A 145 -33.10 -34.20 -36.80
CA ASN A 145 -31.89 -33.99 -37.57
C ASN A 145 -30.90 -33.06 -36.83
N ALA A 146 -29.61 -33.20 -37.14
CA ALA A 146 -28.55 -32.46 -36.45
C ALA A 146 -28.50 -30.95 -36.78
N GLY A 147 -29.06 -30.53 -37.93
CA GLY A 147 -28.99 -29.14 -38.39
C GLY A 147 -30.00 -28.22 -37.70
N GLU A 148 -31.16 -28.74 -37.32
CA GLU A 148 -32.23 -28.00 -36.64
C GLU A 148 -32.24 -28.23 -35.11
N GLN A 149 -31.47 -29.21 -34.62
CA GLN A 149 -31.38 -29.52 -33.21
C GLN A 149 -30.42 -28.56 -32.49
N GLN A 150 -30.92 -27.85 -31.47
CA GLN A 150 -30.09 -27.00 -30.62
C GLN A 150 -30.19 -27.47 -29.16
N THR A 151 -29.07 -27.90 -28.58
CA THR A 151 -29.04 -28.26 -27.15
C THR A 151 -28.87 -27.00 -26.32
N GLU A 152 -29.66 -26.88 -25.27
CA GLU A 152 -29.38 -25.98 -24.16
C GLU A 152 -29.25 -26.84 -22.90
N ASN A 153 -28.37 -26.46 -21.99
CA ASN A 153 -28.14 -27.14 -20.73
C ASN A 153 -28.40 -26.13 -19.62
N ALA A 154 -29.60 -26.11 -19.06
CA ALA A 154 -30.00 -25.21 -17.98
C ALA A 154 -31.15 -25.84 -17.19
N PRO A 155 -31.26 -25.60 -15.87
CA PRO A 155 -32.34 -26.17 -15.09
C PRO A 155 -33.64 -25.44 -15.46
N ARG A 156 -34.75 -26.18 -15.57
CA ARG A 156 -36.08 -25.61 -15.82
C ARG A 156 -37.07 -26.10 -14.78
N ILE A 157 -38.00 -25.22 -14.42
CA ILE A 157 -39.12 -25.55 -13.55
C ILE A 157 -40.38 -25.48 -14.39
N ALA A 158 -41.06 -26.61 -14.51
CA ALA A 158 -42.30 -26.73 -15.25
C ALA A 158 -43.48 -26.65 -14.26
N TYR A 159 -44.45 -25.76 -14.49
CA TYR A 159 -45.55 -25.52 -13.57
C TYR A 159 -46.87 -26.02 -14.15
N PHE A 160 -47.67 -26.71 -13.34
CA PHE A 160 -49.00 -27.15 -13.75
C PHE A 160 -49.96 -27.25 -12.56
N VAL A 161 -51.24 -27.39 -12.85
CA VAL A 161 -52.30 -27.68 -11.88
C VAL A 161 -52.94 -29.00 -12.31
N PRO A 162 -52.92 -30.05 -11.47
CA PRO A 162 -53.52 -31.33 -11.82
C PRO A 162 -55.04 -31.29 -11.65
N ASP A 163 -55.76 -31.68 -12.70
CA ASP A 163 -57.23 -31.76 -12.70
C ASP A 163 -57.75 -33.07 -12.08
N GLY A 164 -56.89 -34.08 -11.94
CA GLY A 164 -57.22 -35.38 -11.37
C GLY A 164 -56.01 -36.09 -10.74
N PRO A 165 -56.21 -37.28 -10.15
CA PRO A 165 -55.15 -38.01 -9.45
C PRO A 165 -54.12 -38.63 -10.39
N TYR A 166 -54.42 -38.76 -11.70
CA TYR A 166 -53.54 -39.35 -12.69
C TYR A 166 -53.11 -38.33 -13.74
N PHE A 167 -51.86 -38.40 -14.16
CA PHE A 167 -51.36 -37.64 -15.30
C PHE A 167 -50.32 -38.46 -16.08
N THR A 168 -50.17 -38.11 -17.35
CA THR A 168 -49.18 -38.64 -18.27
C THR A 168 -48.16 -37.54 -18.56
N LEU A 169 -46.88 -37.87 -18.39
CA LEU A 169 -45.77 -36.98 -18.71
C LEU A 169 -45.02 -37.54 -19.92
N SER A 170 -44.99 -36.78 -21.01
CA SER A 170 -44.28 -37.14 -22.24
C SER A 170 -43.11 -36.18 -22.44
N ILE A 171 -41.89 -36.70 -22.50
CA ILE A 171 -40.66 -35.93 -22.69
C ILE A 171 -40.03 -36.34 -24.01
N GLN A 172 -40.12 -35.46 -25.00
CA GLN A 172 -39.35 -35.58 -26.22
C GLN A 172 -37.92 -35.16 -25.94
N ALA A 173 -36.94 -35.95 -26.35
CA ALA A 173 -35.53 -35.64 -26.18
C ALA A 173 -34.75 -35.92 -27.47
N SER A 174 -33.80 -35.05 -27.80
CA SER A 174 -32.91 -35.23 -28.96
C SER A 174 -31.50 -34.78 -28.63
N ASN A 175 -30.51 -35.55 -29.08
CA ASN A 175 -29.10 -35.20 -28.97
C ASN A 175 -28.36 -35.61 -30.25
N PHE A 176 -27.78 -34.65 -30.95
CA PHE A 176 -26.85 -34.91 -32.06
C PHE A 176 -25.46 -34.30 -31.84
N ASN A 177 -25.38 -33.33 -30.92
CA ASN A 177 -24.26 -32.43 -30.82
C ASN A 177 -23.40 -32.67 -29.55
N ASN A 178 -23.97 -33.23 -28.48
CA ASN A 178 -23.24 -33.44 -27.23
C ASN A 178 -22.65 -34.84 -27.09
N LEU A 179 -21.53 -34.92 -26.36
CA LEU A 179 -20.85 -36.17 -25.99
C LEU A 179 -21.70 -37.07 -25.09
N ARG A 180 -22.70 -36.52 -24.40
CA ARG A 180 -23.67 -37.21 -23.55
C ARG A 180 -25.08 -36.77 -23.93
N GLY A 181 -26.06 -37.65 -23.76
CA GLY A 181 -27.45 -37.39 -24.13
C GLY A 181 -28.41 -38.33 -23.45
N GLY A 182 -29.69 -37.95 -23.42
CA GLY A 182 -30.73 -38.64 -22.66
C GLY A 182 -31.11 -37.89 -21.38
N LEU A 183 -31.88 -38.55 -20.53
CA LEU A 183 -32.39 -38.01 -19.27
C LEU A 183 -31.56 -38.59 -18.11
N GLU A 184 -30.31 -38.15 -18.01
CA GLU A 184 -29.29 -38.67 -17.08
C GLU A 184 -29.42 -38.12 -15.66
N SER A 185 -30.13 -36.99 -15.48
CA SER A 185 -30.27 -36.35 -14.18
C SER A 185 -31.68 -36.56 -13.61
N PRO A 186 -31.82 -36.96 -12.34
CA PRO A 186 -33.12 -37.30 -11.76
C PRO A 186 -34.00 -36.06 -11.57
N MET A 187 -35.25 -36.12 -12.03
CA MET A 187 -36.23 -35.04 -11.91
C MET A 187 -37.03 -35.13 -10.60
N HIS A 188 -37.45 -33.98 -10.08
CA HIS A 188 -38.23 -33.89 -8.85
C HIS A 188 -39.58 -33.21 -9.08
N ILE A 189 -40.60 -33.66 -8.35
CA ILE A 189 -41.93 -33.10 -8.33
C ILE A 189 -42.34 -32.72 -6.90
N GLY A 190 -43.16 -31.70 -6.79
CA GLY A 190 -43.73 -31.26 -5.52
C GLY A 190 -44.51 -29.97 -5.67
N ILE A 191 -44.84 -29.35 -4.55
CA ILE A 191 -45.54 -28.07 -4.56
C ILE A 191 -44.63 -26.98 -5.11
N SER A 192 -45.18 -26.15 -6.00
CA SER A 192 -44.45 -25.06 -6.67
C SER A 192 -43.69 -24.14 -5.71
N LYS A 193 -44.31 -23.77 -4.58
CA LYS A 193 -43.68 -22.96 -3.51
C LYS A 193 -42.45 -23.63 -2.92
N THR A 194 -42.53 -24.94 -2.67
CA THR A 194 -41.46 -25.71 -2.02
C THR A 194 -40.29 -25.93 -2.98
N ILE A 195 -40.56 -26.27 -4.24
CA ILE A 195 -39.52 -26.38 -5.27
C ILE A 195 -38.82 -25.04 -5.48
N ASN A 196 -39.59 -23.95 -5.62
CA ASN A 196 -39.00 -22.63 -5.83
C ASN A 196 -38.15 -22.18 -4.64
N ARG A 197 -38.59 -22.46 -3.40
CA ARG A 197 -37.81 -22.16 -2.19
C ARG A 197 -36.47 -22.90 -2.18
N HIS A 198 -36.45 -24.19 -2.50
CA HIS A 198 -35.21 -24.98 -2.55
C HIS A 198 -34.26 -24.45 -3.64
N TYR A 199 -34.79 -24.18 -4.83
CA TYR A 199 -34.01 -23.61 -5.93
C TYR A 199 -33.42 -22.23 -5.58
N GLN A 200 -34.24 -21.33 -5.02
CA GLN A 200 -33.79 -20.00 -4.58
C GLN A 200 -32.76 -20.08 -3.45
N GLN A 201 -32.91 -20.98 -2.48
CA GLN A 201 -31.93 -21.16 -1.40
C GLN A 201 -30.56 -21.62 -1.92
N LEU A 202 -30.56 -22.54 -2.89
CA LEU A 202 -29.33 -22.99 -3.56
C LEU A 202 -28.67 -21.85 -4.36
N MET A 203 -29.46 -21.05 -5.09
CA MET A 203 -28.94 -19.91 -5.84
C MET A 203 -28.37 -18.82 -4.93
N MET A 204 -29.08 -18.49 -3.84
CA MET A 204 -28.64 -17.48 -2.88
C MET A 204 -27.35 -17.88 -2.17
N SER A 205 -27.22 -19.15 -1.76
CA SER A 205 -26.00 -19.61 -1.08
C SER A 205 -24.77 -19.52 -1.98
N ILE A 206 -24.89 -19.96 -3.24
CA ILE A 206 -23.80 -19.88 -4.23
C ILE A 206 -23.46 -18.43 -4.54
N ALA A 207 -24.46 -17.58 -4.81
CA ALA A 207 -24.24 -16.16 -5.09
C ALA A 207 -23.58 -15.42 -3.92
N MET A 208 -24.00 -15.72 -2.67
CA MET A 208 -23.41 -15.12 -1.47
C MET A 208 -21.93 -15.49 -1.33
N ILE A 209 -21.58 -16.77 -1.47
CA ILE A 209 -20.18 -17.20 -1.36
C ILE A 209 -19.36 -16.61 -2.52
N CYS A 210 -19.88 -16.60 -3.75
CA CYS A 210 -19.20 -15.97 -4.89
C CYS A 210 -18.96 -14.46 -4.63
N GLY A 211 -19.94 -13.75 -4.06
CA GLY A 211 -19.80 -12.33 -3.70
C GLY A 211 -18.73 -12.08 -2.64
N VAL A 212 -18.68 -12.92 -1.59
CA VAL A 212 -17.62 -12.83 -0.56
C VAL A 212 -16.24 -13.07 -1.17
N VAL A 213 -16.08 -14.13 -1.96
CA VAL A 213 -14.81 -14.47 -2.61
C VAL A 213 -14.39 -13.39 -3.59
N PHE A 214 -15.32 -12.84 -4.36
CA PHE A 214 -15.08 -11.72 -5.26
C PHE A 214 -14.61 -10.48 -4.50
N GLY A 215 -15.26 -10.13 -3.37
CA GLY A 215 -14.84 -9.03 -2.51
C GLY A 215 -13.43 -9.21 -1.94
N VAL A 216 -13.09 -10.44 -1.53
CA VAL A 216 -11.73 -10.80 -1.10
C VAL A 216 -10.70 -10.67 -2.24
N GLY A 217 -11.04 -11.14 -3.44
CA GLY A 217 -10.20 -10.99 -4.63
C GLY A 217 -9.95 -9.52 -4.99
N MET A 218 -10.98 -8.68 -4.91
CA MET A 218 -10.88 -7.25 -5.17
C MET A 218 -10.01 -6.56 -4.12
N PHE A 219 -10.25 -6.84 -2.83
CA PHE A 219 -9.46 -6.29 -1.73
C PHE A 219 -7.98 -6.67 -1.86
N THR A 220 -7.67 -7.94 -2.08
CA THR A 220 -6.28 -8.42 -2.23
C THR A 220 -5.57 -7.77 -3.42
N THR A 221 -6.28 -7.60 -4.54
CA THR A 221 -5.75 -6.89 -5.73
C THR A 221 -5.47 -5.42 -5.43
N MET A 222 -6.44 -4.70 -4.85
CA MET A 222 -6.29 -3.28 -4.49
C MET A 222 -5.21 -3.06 -3.43
N PHE A 223 -5.18 -3.90 -2.40
CA PHE A 223 -4.16 -3.86 -1.35
C PHE A 223 -2.76 -4.01 -1.95
N SER A 224 -2.60 -4.90 -2.94
CA SER A 224 -1.34 -5.06 -3.64
C SER A 224 -0.96 -3.84 -4.50
N MET A 225 -1.94 -3.19 -5.15
CA MET A 225 -1.69 -1.96 -5.92
C MET A 225 -1.23 -0.82 -5.00
N PHE A 226 -1.89 -0.62 -3.85
CA PHE A 226 -1.55 0.46 -2.92
C PHE A 226 -0.22 0.26 -2.18
N ARG A 227 0.21 -0.99 -2.01
CA ARG A 227 1.48 -1.33 -1.35
C ARG A 227 2.73 -0.98 -2.18
N GLY A 228 2.57 -0.64 -3.47
CA GLY A 228 3.66 -0.28 -4.37
C GLY A 228 4.41 -1.47 -4.97
N SER A 229 5.15 -1.23 -6.07
CA SER A 229 5.82 -2.27 -6.88
C SER A 229 7.14 -2.79 -6.31
N ASP A 230 7.68 -2.13 -5.28
CA ASP A 230 9.08 -2.29 -4.86
C ASP A 230 9.30 -3.45 -3.87
N GLU A 231 8.23 -3.98 -3.27
CA GLU A 231 8.33 -5.20 -2.47
C GLU A 231 8.34 -6.47 -3.35
N ARG A 232 9.32 -7.34 -3.08
CA ARG A 232 9.59 -8.59 -3.81
C ARG A 232 8.37 -9.52 -3.98
N ASN A 233 7.38 -9.46 -3.08
CA ASN A 233 6.17 -10.29 -3.13
C ASN A 233 4.90 -9.55 -3.59
N SER A 234 4.96 -8.25 -3.85
CA SER A 234 3.78 -7.47 -4.28
C SER A 234 3.20 -8.03 -5.59
N LYS A 235 4.07 -8.34 -6.57
CA LYS A 235 3.64 -8.88 -7.86
C LYS A 235 2.90 -10.23 -7.74
N SER A 236 3.33 -11.13 -6.85
CA SER A 236 2.67 -12.44 -6.71
C SER A 236 1.31 -12.30 -6.05
N ILE A 237 1.18 -11.41 -5.05
CA ILE A 237 -0.09 -11.12 -4.39
C ILE A 237 -1.09 -10.50 -5.36
N PHE A 238 -0.64 -9.57 -6.20
CA PHE A 238 -1.47 -8.96 -7.24
C PHE A 238 -2.06 -10.01 -8.19
N VAL A 239 -1.20 -10.88 -8.72
CA VAL A 239 -1.60 -11.98 -9.61
C VAL A 239 -2.54 -12.96 -8.90
N PHE A 240 -2.30 -13.24 -7.62
CA PHE A 240 -3.18 -14.07 -6.81
C PHE A 240 -4.57 -13.46 -6.59
N GLY A 241 -4.66 -12.14 -6.38
CA GLY A 241 -5.94 -11.44 -6.29
C GLY A 241 -6.76 -11.54 -7.58
N ILE A 242 -6.11 -11.39 -8.74
CA ILE A 242 -6.75 -11.57 -10.05
C ILE A 242 -7.22 -13.02 -10.26
N PHE A 243 -6.42 -14.01 -9.84
CA PHE A 243 -6.83 -15.41 -9.85
C PHE A 243 -8.14 -15.63 -9.07
N ILE A 244 -8.25 -15.10 -7.85
CA ILE A 244 -9.46 -15.23 -7.02
C ILE A 244 -10.68 -14.60 -7.70
N LEU A 245 -10.51 -13.44 -8.35
CA LEU A 245 -11.58 -12.77 -9.08
C LEU A 245 -12.14 -13.64 -10.21
N PHE A 246 -11.26 -14.21 -11.04
CA PHE A 246 -11.70 -15.09 -12.13
C PHE A 246 -12.27 -16.40 -11.63
N LEU A 247 -11.77 -16.95 -10.52
CA LEU A 247 -12.36 -18.14 -9.91
C LEU A 247 -13.77 -17.85 -9.38
N ALA A 248 -14.00 -16.69 -8.75
CA ALA A 248 -15.32 -16.29 -8.29
C ALA A 248 -16.30 -16.10 -9.47
N LEU A 249 -15.83 -15.49 -10.57
CA LEU A 249 -16.61 -15.36 -11.80
C LEU A 249 -16.92 -16.71 -12.43
N HIS A 250 -15.96 -17.63 -12.51
CA HIS A 250 -16.21 -18.99 -13.00
C HIS A 250 -17.31 -19.69 -12.19
N ASN A 251 -17.22 -19.67 -10.85
CA ASN A 251 -18.23 -20.32 -10.00
C ASN A 251 -19.62 -19.70 -10.13
N LEU A 252 -19.72 -18.39 -10.39
CA LEU A 252 -21.00 -17.73 -10.69
C LEU A 252 -21.65 -18.25 -11.99
N PHE A 253 -20.83 -18.73 -12.93
CA PHE A 253 -21.25 -19.22 -14.25
C PHE A 253 -21.45 -20.75 -14.31
N THR A 254 -20.82 -21.56 -13.45
CA THR A 254 -20.76 -23.03 -13.61
C THR A 254 -21.99 -23.85 -13.14
N ALA A 255 -22.79 -23.42 -12.16
CA ALA A 255 -24.09 -24.07 -11.84
C ALA A 255 -24.73 -23.39 -10.62
N PRO A 256 -26.07 -23.42 -10.45
CA PRO A 256 -27.16 -23.55 -11.44
C PRO A 256 -27.31 -22.33 -12.38
N TYR A 257 -26.26 -21.94 -13.11
CA TYR A 257 -26.22 -20.71 -13.92
C TYR A 257 -26.78 -19.50 -13.17
N ALA A 258 -26.26 -19.25 -11.96
CA ALA A 258 -26.76 -18.20 -11.07
C ALA A 258 -26.88 -16.84 -11.77
N TYR A 259 -26.01 -16.57 -12.75
CA TYR A 259 -26.05 -15.38 -13.58
C TYR A 259 -27.40 -15.15 -14.29
N THR A 260 -28.13 -16.21 -14.66
CA THR A 260 -29.43 -16.11 -15.36
C THR A 260 -30.51 -15.42 -14.54
N THR A 261 -30.30 -15.30 -13.21
CA THR A 261 -31.20 -14.55 -12.33
C THR A 261 -31.03 -13.02 -12.49
N PHE A 262 -29.87 -12.56 -12.95
CA PHE A 262 -29.50 -11.14 -12.95
C PHE A 262 -29.10 -10.61 -14.34
N LEU A 263 -28.72 -11.48 -15.28
CA LEU A 263 -28.23 -11.14 -16.60
C LEU A 263 -29.02 -11.91 -17.67
N ASP A 264 -29.55 -11.18 -18.65
CA ASP A 264 -30.23 -11.76 -19.83
C ASP A 264 -29.21 -12.02 -20.95
N ILE A 265 -28.37 -13.03 -20.75
CA ILE A 265 -27.32 -13.42 -21.71
C ILE A 265 -27.74 -14.73 -22.39
N ASN A 266 -27.50 -14.82 -23.71
CA ASN A 266 -27.70 -16.05 -24.46
C ASN A 266 -26.88 -17.20 -23.84
N TRP A 267 -27.50 -18.36 -23.68
CA TRP A 267 -26.91 -19.56 -23.11
C TRP A 267 -25.52 -19.91 -23.68
N LEU A 268 -25.33 -19.81 -25.00
CA LEU A 268 -24.03 -20.08 -25.64
C LEU A 268 -22.93 -19.16 -25.10
N TRP A 269 -23.25 -17.88 -24.89
CA TRP A 269 -22.32 -16.92 -24.30
C TRP A 269 -22.08 -17.19 -22.81
N GLY A 270 -23.09 -17.69 -22.09
CA GLY A 270 -22.93 -18.17 -20.73
C GLY A 270 -21.85 -19.24 -20.61
N ILE A 271 -21.91 -20.27 -21.45
CA ILE A 271 -20.89 -21.34 -21.48
C ILE A 271 -19.54 -20.81 -21.93
N ARG A 272 -19.47 -19.96 -22.97
CA ARG A 272 -18.20 -19.36 -23.39
C ARG A 272 -17.52 -18.58 -22.26
N LEU A 273 -18.29 -17.81 -21.50
CA LEU A 273 -17.78 -17.06 -20.34
C LEU A 273 -17.34 -18.01 -19.21
N GLU A 274 -18.09 -19.08 -18.97
CA GLU A 274 -17.71 -20.12 -18.01
C GLU A 274 -16.31 -20.70 -18.31
N TYR A 275 -16.09 -21.14 -19.55
CA TYR A 275 -14.81 -21.68 -20.02
C TYR A 275 -13.70 -20.61 -20.01
N LEU A 276 -14.01 -19.39 -20.45
CA LEU A 276 -13.06 -18.28 -20.43
C LEU A 276 -12.58 -17.98 -19.00
N PHE A 277 -13.48 -17.92 -18.03
CA PHE A 277 -13.13 -17.62 -16.65
C PHE A 277 -12.31 -18.73 -15.99
N ILE A 278 -12.58 -20.01 -16.27
CA ILE A 278 -11.71 -21.08 -15.76
C ILE A 278 -10.32 -21.04 -16.41
N TYR A 279 -10.21 -20.79 -17.72
CA TYR A 279 -8.90 -20.67 -18.36
C TYR A 279 -8.10 -19.50 -17.82
N LEU A 280 -8.73 -18.34 -17.62
CA LEU A 280 -8.09 -17.19 -17.00
C LEU A 280 -7.70 -17.47 -15.54
N ALA A 281 -8.58 -18.09 -14.75
CA ALA A 281 -8.26 -18.50 -13.38
C ALA A 281 -7.05 -19.43 -13.33
N VAL A 282 -7.01 -20.50 -14.16
CA VAL A 282 -5.85 -21.40 -14.23
C VAL A 282 -4.60 -20.67 -14.68
N MET A 283 -4.71 -19.77 -15.65
CA MET A 283 -3.59 -18.95 -16.15
C MET A 283 -2.96 -18.12 -15.03
N PHE A 284 -3.77 -17.36 -14.28
CA PHE A 284 -3.29 -16.55 -13.16
C PHE A 284 -2.81 -17.40 -11.98
N PHE A 285 -3.40 -18.58 -11.75
CA PHE A 285 -2.91 -19.52 -10.74
C PHE A 285 -1.51 -20.04 -11.07
N LEU A 286 -1.26 -20.45 -12.32
CA LEU A 286 0.05 -20.90 -12.77
C LEU A 286 1.08 -19.77 -12.72
N SER A 287 0.71 -18.57 -13.14
CA SER A 287 1.57 -17.38 -13.00
C SER A 287 1.88 -17.06 -11.53
N TYR A 288 0.90 -17.20 -10.62
CA TYR A 288 1.11 -17.04 -9.18
C TYR A 288 2.13 -18.07 -8.65
N MET A 289 1.97 -19.35 -8.99
CA MET A 289 2.90 -20.40 -8.58
C MET A 289 4.32 -20.17 -9.11
N TYR A 290 4.45 -19.74 -10.37
CA TYR A 290 5.73 -19.40 -10.97
C TYR A 290 6.42 -18.23 -10.25
N LEU A 291 5.67 -17.17 -9.92
CA LEU A 291 6.17 -16.00 -9.20
C LEU A 291 6.49 -16.30 -7.73
N LEU A 292 5.78 -17.24 -7.11
CA LEU A 292 6.01 -17.64 -5.72
C LEU A 292 7.37 -18.33 -5.58
N ASN A 293 7.69 -19.29 -6.44
CA ASN A 293 9.01 -19.91 -6.53
C ASN A 293 9.16 -20.68 -7.86
N GLN A 294 10.24 -20.43 -8.60
CA GLN A 294 10.56 -21.14 -9.85
C GLN A 294 10.75 -22.66 -9.68
N HIS A 295 10.95 -23.15 -8.44
CA HIS A 295 11.00 -24.58 -8.16
C HIS A 295 9.62 -25.25 -8.22
N TYR A 296 8.53 -24.52 -7.96
CA TYR A 296 7.17 -25.10 -8.01
C TYR A 296 6.70 -25.34 -9.43
N LEU A 297 7.01 -24.42 -10.34
CA LEU A 297 6.64 -24.52 -11.73
C LEU A 297 7.85 -24.24 -12.63
N GLN A 298 8.33 -25.26 -13.32
CA GLN A 298 9.45 -25.11 -14.25
C GLN A 298 9.06 -24.21 -15.43
N TYR A 299 10.03 -23.40 -15.90
CA TYR A 299 9.82 -22.42 -16.96
C TYR A 299 9.19 -22.99 -18.24
N TRP A 300 9.66 -24.16 -18.71
CA TRP A 300 9.13 -24.78 -19.93
C TRP A 300 7.69 -25.24 -19.78
N ILE A 301 7.35 -25.85 -18.64
CA ILE A 301 5.99 -26.31 -18.35
C ILE A 301 5.05 -25.12 -18.23
N TYR A 302 5.48 -24.04 -17.56
CA TYR A 302 4.74 -22.78 -17.53
C TYR A 302 4.47 -22.24 -18.94
N THR A 303 5.51 -22.11 -19.77
CA THR A 303 5.40 -21.54 -21.12
C THR A 303 4.45 -22.34 -22.01
N ILE A 304 4.56 -23.68 -21.99
CA ILE A 304 3.66 -24.57 -22.74
C ILE A 304 2.22 -24.45 -22.21
N SER A 305 2.03 -24.41 -20.89
CA SER A 305 0.71 -24.24 -20.28
C SER A 305 0.04 -22.94 -20.74
N MET A 306 0.79 -21.83 -20.76
CA MET A 306 0.28 -20.53 -21.21
C MET A 306 -0.14 -20.57 -22.68
N LEU A 307 0.63 -21.25 -23.55
CA LEU A 307 0.31 -21.41 -24.96
C LEU A 307 -0.96 -22.25 -25.16
N VAL A 308 -1.07 -23.38 -24.45
CA VAL A 308 -2.25 -24.27 -24.49
C VAL A 308 -3.50 -23.53 -24.01
N LEU A 309 -3.42 -22.78 -22.91
CA LEU A 309 -4.55 -21.99 -22.39
C LEU A 309 -4.94 -20.86 -23.35
N THR A 310 -3.96 -20.17 -23.94
CA THR A 310 -4.23 -19.11 -24.92
C THR A 310 -4.93 -19.68 -26.17
N LEU A 311 -4.49 -20.84 -26.65
CA LEU A 311 -5.15 -21.55 -27.74
C LEU A 311 -6.60 -21.91 -27.40
N ASN A 312 -6.84 -22.45 -26.21
CA ASN A 312 -8.20 -22.77 -25.74
C ASN A 312 -9.10 -21.52 -25.70
N ILE A 313 -8.59 -20.39 -25.20
CA ILE A 313 -9.33 -19.13 -25.16
C ILE A 313 -9.71 -18.67 -26.57
N VAL A 314 -8.75 -18.65 -27.50
CA VAL A 314 -8.99 -18.23 -28.89
C VAL A 314 -10.03 -19.14 -29.57
N ILE A 315 -9.90 -20.46 -29.40
CA ILE A 315 -10.85 -21.42 -29.98
C ILE A 315 -12.25 -21.25 -29.36
N THR A 316 -12.36 -21.08 -28.05
CA THR A 316 -13.64 -20.89 -27.35
C THR A 316 -14.42 -19.68 -27.88
N LEU A 317 -13.74 -18.60 -28.25
CA LEU A 317 -14.37 -17.40 -28.78
C LEU A 317 -14.81 -17.54 -30.25
N LEU A 318 -14.09 -18.33 -31.05
CA LEU A 318 -14.27 -18.40 -32.50
C LEU A 318 -15.06 -19.62 -32.97
N SER A 319 -15.11 -20.69 -32.19
CA SER A 319 -15.69 -21.97 -32.60
C SER A 319 -17.07 -22.23 -31.99
N GLU A 320 -17.70 -23.30 -32.49
CA GLU A 320 -18.92 -23.88 -31.94
C GLU A 320 -18.63 -24.69 -30.66
N GLN A 321 -19.66 -24.90 -29.85
CA GLN A 321 -19.58 -25.55 -28.53
C GLN A 321 -18.82 -26.89 -28.54
N ILE A 322 -19.19 -27.76 -29.46
CA ILE A 322 -18.63 -29.11 -29.57
C ILE A 322 -17.11 -29.07 -29.75
N VAL A 323 -16.61 -28.10 -30.51
CA VAL A 323 -15.19 -28.00 -30.86
C VAL A 323 -14.39 -27.54 -29.64
N PHE A 324 -14.82 -26.49 -28.94
CA PHE A 324 -14.08 -26.01 -27.79
C PHE A 324 -14.19 -26.94 -26.58
N GLU A 325 -15.33 -27.60 -26.34
CA GLU A 325 -15.46 -28.58 -25.25
C GLU A 325 -14.53 -29.79 -25.45
N ARG A 326 -14.43 -30.27 -26.69
CA ARG A 326 -13.54 -31.39 -27.02
C ARG A 326 -12.07 -31.00 -26.88
N LEU A 327 -11.70 -29.80 -27.33
CA LEU A 327 -10.35 -29.26 -27.13
C LEU A 327 -10.04 -29.11 -25.64
N ALA A 328 -10.98 -28.59 -24.85
CA ALA A 328 -10.86 -28.46 -23.41
C ALA A 328 -10.57 -29.81 -22.77
N PHE A 329 -11.34 -30.85 -23.12
CA PHE A 329 -11.15 -32.22 -22.64
C PHE A 329 -9.75 -32.76 -22.94
N TYR A 330 -9.26 -32.63 -24.18
CA TYR A 330 -7.91 -33.06 -24.52
C TYR A 330 -6.82 -32.26 -23.81
N SER A 331 -7.00 -30.94 -23.71
CA SER A 331 -6.06 -30.07 -23.00
C SER A 331 -5.99 -30.38 -21.51
N ALA A 332 -7.08 -30.89 -20.92
CA ALA A 332 -7.13 -31.24 -19.51
C ALA A 332 -6.17 -32.39 -19.15
N PHE A 333 -5.82 -33.29 -20.08
CA PHE A 333 -4.78 -34.30 -19.83
C PHE A 333 -3.39 -33.69 -19.54
N PHE A 334 -3.12 -32.49 -20.07
CA PHE A 334 -1.87 -31.78 -19.78
C PHE A 334 -1.78 -31.36 -18.30
N SER A 335 -2.90 -31.23 -17.59
CA SER A 335 -2.92 -30.97 -16.15
C SER A 335 -2.16 -32.03 -15.34
N ILE A 336 -2.11 -33.29 -15.81
CA ILE A 336 -1.38 -34.37 -15.13
C ILE A 336 0.12 -34.03 -15.07
N ILE A 337 0.69 -33.50 -16.16
CA ILE A 337 2.09 -33.09 -16.24
C ILE A 337 2.35 -31.92 -15.26
N ILE A 338 1.44 -30.97 -15.21
CA ILE A 338 1.50 -29.83 -14.27
C ILE A 338 1.47 -30.33 -12.82
N LEU A 339 0.59 -31.27 -12.48
CA LEU A 339 0.47 -31.84 -11.14
C LEU A 339 1.73 -32.61 -10.71
N ILE A 340 2.31 -33.40 -11.61
CA ILE A 340 3.60 -34.07 -11.37
C ILE A 340 4.70 -33.04 -11.12
N ASN A 341 4.72 -31.94 -11.88
CA ASN A 341 5.69 -30.87 -11.68
C ASN A 341 5.54 -30.20 -10.32
N PHE A 342 4.30 -29.90 -9.90
CA PHE A 342 4.03 -29.37 -8.57
C PHE A 342 4.50 -30.33 -7.47
N ALA A 343 4.20 -31.63 -7.58
CA ALA A 343 4.65 -32.63 -6.61
C ALA A 343 6.19 -32.65 -6.49
N TYR A 344 6.90 -32.60 -7.62
CA TYR A 344 8.36 -32.52 -7.65
C TYR A 344 8.90 -31.22 -7.03
N GLY A 345 8.28 -30.08 -7.34
CA GLY A 345 8.65 -28.78 -6.77
C GLY A 345 8.44 -28.71 -5.26
N PHE A 346 7.34 -29.28 -4.75
CA PHE A 346 7.09 -29.41 -3.32
C PHE A 346 8.14 -30.29 -2.63
N TYR A 347 8.50 -31.42 -3.24
CA TYR A 347 9.55 -32.30 -2.73
C TYR A 347 10.89 -31.57 -2.57
N ILE A 348 11.33 -30.82 -3.60
CA ILE A 348 12.57 -30.03 -3.52
C ILE A 348 12.47 -28.97 -2.42
N THR A 349 11.33 -28.30 -2.30
CA THR A 349 11.14 -27.23 -1.31
C THR A 349 11.23 -27.78 0.12
N LEU A 350 10.64 -28.95 0.39
CA LEU A 350 10.74 -29.63 1.68
C LEU A 350 12.18 -30.04 1.99
N LYS A 351 12.92 -30.52 0.98
CA LYS A 351 14.33 -30.94 1.12
C LYS A 351 15.28 -29.77 1.40
N THR A 352 15.03 -28.60 0.81
CA THR A 352 15.93 -27.43 0.87
C THR A 352 15.79 -26.55 2.11
N LYS A 353 14.88 -26.88 3.06
CA LYS A 353 14.66 -26.17 4.35
C LYS A 353 14.61 -24.62 4.23
N GLN A 354 14.05 -24.10 3.15
CA GLN A 354 13.94 -22.64 2.97
C GLN A 354 13.03 -21.99 4.02
N LYS A 355 13.28 -20.70 4.31
CA LYS A 355 12.48 -19.84 5.22
C LYS A 355 11.12 -19.47 4.60
N TYR A 356 10.35 -20.44 4.11
CA TYR A 356 8.94 -20.21 3.78
C TYR A 356 8.06 -20.43 5.01
N SER A 357 6.93 -19.72 5.06
CA SER A 357 5.88 -20.02 6.03
C SER A 357 5.36 -21.43 5.73
N LYS A 358 5.63 -22.39 6.64
CA LYS A 358 5.10 -23.76 6.55
C LYS A 358 3.59 -23.78 6.28
N LEU A 359 2.88 -22.79 6.82
CA LEU A 359 1.44 -22.62 6.62
C LEU A 359 1.06 -22.34 5.16
N ASN A 360 1.84 -21.56 4.42
CA ASN A 360 1.59 -21.31 3.00
C ASN A 360 1.77 -22.59 2.18
N LEU A 361 2.79 -23.41 2.51
CA LEU A 361 3.01 -24.69 1.86
C LEU A 361 1.82 -25.64 2.04
N TYR A 362 1.34 -25.82 3.27
CA TYR A 362 0.18 -26.67 3.53
C TYR A 362 -1.09 -26.20 2.80
N ALA A 363 -1.30 -24.88 2.72
CA ALA A 363 -2.47 -24.33 2.05
C ALA A 363 -2.42 -24.52 0.53
N VAL A 364 -1.26 -24.36 -0.10
CA VAL A 364 -1.10 -24.65 -1.53
C VAL A 364 -1.28 -26.15 -1.81
N VAL A 365 -0.75 -27.03 -0.96
CA VAL A 365 -0.96 -28.49 -1.09
C VAL A 365 -2.46 -28.84 -1.00
N LEU A 366 -3.17 -28.26 -0.03
CA LEU A 366 -4.63 -28.44 0.10
C LEU A 366 -5.37 -27.98 -1.16
N LEU A 367 -4.96 -26.84 -1.72
CA LEU A 367 -5.52 -26.28 -2.93
C LEU A 367 -5.27 -27.22 -4.13
N CYS A 368 -4.06 -27.72 -4.33
CA CYS A 368 -3.77 -28.70 -5.38
C CYS A 368 -4.61 -29.99 -5.23
N ILE A 369 -4.75 -30.52 -4.02
CA ILE A 369 -5.58 -31.72 -3.75
C ILE A 369 -7.05 -31.44 -4.11
N SER A 370 -7.57 -30.27 -3.76
CA SER A 370 -8.95 -29.91 -4.09
C SER A 370 -9.20 -29.73 -5.59
N PHE A 371 -8.21 -29.24 -6.35
CA PHE A 371 -8.30 -29.20 -7.82
C PHE A 371 -8.28 -30.59 -8.44
N ILE A 372 -7.49 -31.52 -7.89
CA ILE A 372 -7.52 -32.93 -8.32
C ILE A 372 -8.88 -33.55 -8.02
N HIS A 373 -9.42 -33.31 -6.82
CA HIS A 373 -10.74 -33.80 -6.45
C HIS A 373 -11.82 -33.32 -7.43
N ASP A 374 -11.83 -32.04 -7.77
CA ASP A 374 -12.84 -31.46 -8.66
C ASP A 374 -12.65 -31.92 -10.12
N PHE A 375 -11.41 -32.20 -10.52
CA PHE A 375 -11.13 -32.84 -11.80
C PHE A 375 -11.71 -34.26 -11.86
N LEU A 376 -11.55 -35.05 -10.79
CA LEU A 376 -12.14 -36.40 -10.69
C LEU A 376 -13.67 -36.37 -10.64
N LEU A 377 -14.25 -35.37 -9.97
CA LEU A 377 -15.69 -35.10 -9.98
C LEU A 377 -16.17 -34.79 -11.40
N THR A 378 -15.44 -33.97 -12.16
CA THR A 378 -15.76 -33.65 -13.57
C THR A 378 -15.75 -34.92 -14.44
N LEU A 379 -14.80 -35.83 -14.19
CA LEU A 379 -14.75 -37.14 -14.86
C LEU A 379 -15.83 -38.13 -14.38
N HIS A 380 -16.67 -37.75 -13.40
CA HIS A 380 -17.70 -38.60 -12.77
C HIS A 380 -17.11 -39.88 -12.14
N VAL A 381 -15.85 -39.82 -11.70
CA VAL A 381 -15.21 -40.93 -10.95
C VAL A 381 -15.67 -40.94 -9.49
N ILE A 382 -16.08 -39.78 -8.98
CA ILE A 382 -16.46 -39.55 -7.59
C ILE A 382 -17.74 -38.71 -7.57
N ASP A 383 -18.71 -39.07 -6.73
CA ASP A 383 -19.89 -38.25 -6.46
C ASP A 383 -19.65 -37.40 -5.19
N SER A 384 -19.36 -36.12 -5.39
CA SER A 384 -19.01 -35.18 -4.30
C SER A 384 -19.35 -33.74 -4.69
N ILE A 385 -18.99 -32.76 -3.86
CA ILE A 385 -19.16 -31.32 -4.10
C ILE A 385 -17.83 -30.73 -4.60
N HIS A 386 -17.87 -29.64 -5.37
CA HIS A 386 -16.66 -28.90 -5.75
C HIS A 386 -15.93 -28.35 -4.50
N LEU A 387 -14.78 -28.92 -4.18
CA LEU A 387 -13.94 -28.57 -3.02
C LEU A 387 -12.96 -27.43 -3.32
N SER A 388 -12.59 -27.22 -4.59
CA SER A 388 -11.59 -26.21 -5.00
C SER A 388 -12.02 -24.78 -4.64
N PHE A 389 -13.32 -24.53 -4.65
CA PHE A 389 -13.89 -23.24 -4.29
C PHE A 389 -13.74 -22.96 -2.79
N ILE A 390 -14.03 -23.94 -1.94
CA ILE A 390 -13.92 -23.82 -0.48
C ILE A 390 -12.44 -23.67 -0.07
N SER A 391 -11.56 -24.50 -0.63
CA SER A 391 -10.13 -24.47 -0.32
C SER A 391 -9.48 -23.15 -0.76
N THR A 392 -9.86 -22.61 -1.92
CA THR A 392 -9.35 -21.32 -2.40
C THR A 392 -9.83 -20.17 -1.54
N SER A 393 -11.09 -20.20 -1.09
CA SER A 393 -11.66 -19.21 -0.18
C SER A 393 -10.91 -19.18 1.17
N LEU A 394 -10.67 -20.37 1.74
CA LEU A 394 -9.89 -20.51 2.96
C LEU A 394 -8.45 -20.02 2.77
N TYR A 395 -7.84 -20.35 1.64
CA TYR A 395 -6.49 -19.91 1.32
C TYR A 395 -6.39 -18.39 1.16
N ALA A 396 -7.34 -17.78 0.47
CA ALA A 396 -7.42 -16.33 0.32
C ALA A 396 -7.52 -15.61 1.68
N LEU A 397 -8.35 -16.15 2.60
CA LEU A 397 -8.46 -15.65 3.97
C LEU A 397 -7.12 -15.76 4.74
N LEU A 398 -6.43 -16.89 4.61
CA LEU A 398 -5.11 -17.09 5.23
C LEU A 398 -4.07 -16.10 4.70
N VAL A 399 -4.06 -15.86 3.38
CA VAL A 399 -3.17 -14.88 2.74
C VAL A 399 -3.48 -13.47 3.24
N MET A 400 -4.76 -13.07 3.32
CA MET A 400 -5.16 -11.78 3.88
C MET A 400 -4.73 -11.61 5.33
N PHE A 401 -4.94 -12.63 6.17
CA PHE A 401 -4.51 -12.58 7.57
C PHE A 401 -2.99 -12.46 7.69
N GLN A 402 -2.24 -13.22 6.90
CA GLN A 402 -0.79 -13.14 6.86
C GLN A 402 -0.31 -11.75 6.39
N GLN A 403 -0.98 -11.15 5.40
CA GLN A 403 -0.67 -9.81 4.93
C GLN A 403 -0.94 -8.76 6.00
N SER A 404 -2.11 -8.81 6.64
CA SER A 404 -2.49 -7.90 7.72
C SER A 404 -1.48 -7.95 8.87
N ARG A 405 -1.10 -9.16 9.32
CA ARG A 405 -0.08 -9.32 10.37
C ARG A 405 1.28 -8.76 9.96
N ASN A 406 1.72 -9.04 8.73
CA ASN A 406 3.01 -8.54 8.24
C ASN A 406 3.02 -7.01 8.13
N TYR A 407 1.92 -6.43 7.65
CA TYR A 407 1.76 -4.97 7.56
C TYR A 407 1.76 -4.31 8.94
N ALA A 408 1.02 -4.87 9.90
CA ALA A 408 1.01 -4.36 11.27
C ALA A 408 2.42 -4.40 11.90
N TYR A 409 3.16 -5.49 11.69
CA TYR A 409 4.54 -5.62 12.19
C TYR A 409 5.50 -4.61 11.53
N GLN A 410 5.41 -4.43 10.21
CA GLN A 410 6.23 -3.47 9.45
C GLN A 410 5.94 -2.03 9.88
N THR A 411 4.65 -1.69 10.04
CA THR A 411 4.21 -0.35 10.48
C THR A 411 4.73 -0.06 11.88
N TYR A 412 4.55 -0.99 12.83
CA TYR A 412 5.06 -0.86 14.19
C TYR A 412 6.59 -0.68 14.25
N HIS A 413 7.35 -1.44 13.45
CA HIS A 413 8.81 -1.28 13.39
C HIS A 413 9.23 0.06 12.80
N THR A 414 8.53 0.50 11.75
CA THR A 414 8.82 1.79 11.09
C THR A 414 8.55 2.96 12.02
N GLU A 415 7.42 2.96 12.73
CA GLU A 415 7.13 3.96 13.76
C GLU A 415 8.19 3.95 14.87
N ARG A 416 8.59 2.78 15.35
CA ARG A 416 9.64 2.67 16.38
C ARG A 416 10.99 3.22 15.89
N LEU A 417 11.39 2.91 14.66
CA LEU A 417 12.62 3.43 14.06
C LEU A 417 12.54 4.95 13.87
N ASN A 418 11.39 5.48 13.46
CA ASN A 418 11.19 6.92 13.32
C ASN A 418 11.29 7.64 14.67
N ASN A 419 10.67 7.10 15.72
CA ASN A 419 10.78 7.66 17.07
C ASN A 419 12.23 7.63 17.57
N ASN A 420 12.96 6.52 17.36
CA ASN A 420 14.38 6.44 17.69
C ASN A 420 15.22 7.47 16.90
N LEU A 421 14.88 7.75 15.64
CA LEU A 421 15.56 8.77 14.84
C LEU A 421 15.30 10.18 15.37
N ILE A 422 14.07 10.48 15.77
CA ILE A 422 13.70 11.76 16.39
C ILE A 422 14.49 11.95 17.70
N GLU A 423 14.47 10.95 18.60
CA GLU A 423 15.23 11.00 19.85
C GLU A 423 16.75 11.17 19.62
N LEU A 424 17.29 10.49 18.62
CA LEU A 424 18.70 10.61 18.26
C LEU A 424 19.03 12.00 17.70
N ASN A 425 18.14 12.57 16.88
CA ASN A 425 18.32 13.90 16.32
C ASN A 425 18.30 14.97 17.41
N ASP A 426 17.34 14.90 18.34
CA ASP A 426 17.25 15.82 19.49
C ASP A 426 18.50 15.73 20.38
N SER A 427 19.00 14.51 20.62
CA SER A 427 20.24 14.29 21.39
C SER A 427 21.47 14.85 20.68
N LEU A 428 21.54 14.71 19.36
CA LEU A 428 22.61 15.29 18.53
C LEU A 428 22.57 16.82 18.58
N ASP A 429 21.39 17.42 18.44
CA ASP A 429 21.21 18.88 18.48
C ASP A 429 21.63 19.46 19.83
N GLN A 430 21.24 18.82 20.95
CA GLN A 430 21.70 19.20 22.28
C GLN A 430 23.23 19.12 22.41
N LYS A 431 23.84 18.05 21.87
CA LYS A 431 25.29 17.87 21.92
C LYS A 431 26.03 18.89 21.06
N VAL A 432 25.49 19.25 19.90
CA VAL A 432 26.01 20.32 19.05
C VAL A 432 25.94 21.65 19.79
N GLN A 433 24.80 22.02 20.37
CA GLN A 433 24.65 23.25 21.14
C GLN A 433 25.64 23.33 22.31
N GLN A 434 25.77 22.24 23.09
CA GLN A 434 26.71 22.17 24.20
C GLN A 434 28.16 22.37 23.73
N ARG A 435 28.56 21.73 22.62
CA ARG A 435 29.90 21.88 22.06
C ARG A 435 30.16 23.28 21.53
N THR A 436 29.17 23.90 20.86
CA THR A 436 29.28 25.27 20.37
C THR A 436 29.46 26.26 21.51
N SER A 437 28.69 26.11 22.61
CA SER A 437 28.85 26.94 23.81
C SER A 437 30.24 26.76 24.43
N GLN A 438 30.71 25.51 24.60
CA GLN A 438 32.05 25.25 25.14
C GLN A 438 33.16 25.84 24.29
N LEU A 439 33.03 25.76 22.96
CA LEU A 439 33.98 26.36 22.03
C LEU A 439 33.98 27.88 22.14
N HIS A 440 32.80 28.49 22.27
CA HIS A 440 32.66 29.93 22.46
C HIS A 440 33.36 30.39 23.75
N ASP A 441 33.07 29.77 24.88
CA ASP A 441 33.69 30.08 26.18
C ASP A 441 35.22 29.90 26.15
N LEU A 442 35.70 28.86 25.45
CA LEU A 442 37.14 28.62 25.31
C LEU A 442 37.79 29.67 24.43
N ASN A 443 37.11 30.08 23.35
CA ASN A 443 37.61 31.12 22.46
C ASN A 443 37.71 32.47 23.19
N GLU A 444 36.70 32.86 23.99
CA GLU A 444 36.76 34.07 24.82
C GLU A 444 37.94 34.05 25.80
N LYS A 445 38.17 32.90 26.46
CA LYS A 445 39.32 32.74 27.38
C LYS A 445 40.66 32.86 26.65
N LEU A 446 40.78 32.30 25.46
CA LEU A 446 41.97 32.40 24.63
C LEU A 446 42.20 33.85 24.17
N GLU A 447 41.15 34.56 23.77
CA GLU A 447 41.22 35.97 23.40
C GLU A 447 41.73 36.82 24.56
N TYR A 448 41.26 36.59 25.78
CA TYR A 448 41.76 37.28 26.98
C TYR A 448 43.25 36.98 27.26
N GLN A 449 43.67 35.71 27.18
CA GLN A 449 45.06 35.32 27.41
C GLN A 449 46.04 35.94 26.40
N ILE A 450 45.59 36.17 25.17
CA ILE A 450 46.40 36.80 24.12
C ILE A 450 46.63 38.31 24.38
N GLN A 451 45.88 38.95 25.28
CA GLN A 451 45.97 40.39 25.54
C GLN A 451 47.01 40.79 26.62
N ILE A 452 47.53 39.83 27.39
CA ILE A 452 48.41 40.10 28.54
C ILE A 452 49.89 39.86 28.19
N ASP A 453 50.79 40.68 28.73
CA ASP A 453 52.24 40.46 28.68
C ASP A 453 52.65 39.37 29.68
N ALA A 454 53.27 38.31 29.18
CA ALA A 454 53.58 37.11 29.97
C ALA A 454 54.55 37.35 31.14
N LEU A 455 55.38 38.40 31.08
CA LEU A 455 56.33 38.70 32.15
C LEU A 455 55.68 39.54 33.26
N THR A 456 55.01 40.62 32.88
CA THR A 456 54.62 41.68 33.83
C THR A 456 53.16 41.61 34.27
N GLY A 457 52.30 40.91 33.52
CA GLY A 457 50.86 40.85 33.77
C GLY A 457 50.09 42.11 33.36
N ALA A 458 50.76 43.14 32.82
CA ALA A 458 50.12 44.28 32.17
C ALA A 458 49.55 43.87 30.80
N TYR A 459 48.73 44.72 30.18
CA TYR A 459 48.35 44.49 28.77
C TYR A 459 49.58 44.50 27.86
N ASN A 460 49.59 43.70 26.82
CA ASN A 460 50.69 43.72 25.86
C ASN A 460 50.52 44.82 24.80
N ARG A 461 51.57 45.06 24.02
CA ARG A 461 51.58 46.06 22.96
C ARG A 461 50.43 45.91 21.95
N ARG A 462 50.03 44.68 21.62
CA ARG A 462 48.93 44.44 20.68
C ARG A 462 47.61 44.93 21.26
N ALA A 463 47.33 44.58 22.51
CA ALA A 463 46.11 44.99 23.21
C ALA A 463 46.08 46.52 23.41
N LEU A 464 47.21 47.13 23.76
CA LEU A 464 47.37 48.59 23.81
C LEU A 464 46.99 49.27 22.50
N ASN A 465 47.56 48.82 21.37
CA ASN A 465 47.30 49.43 20.07
C ASN A 465 45.81 49.34 19.69
N GLN A 466 45.13 48.25 20.06
CA GLN A 466 43.70 48.11 19.84
C GLN A 466 42.89 49.06 20.72
N GLU A 467 43.18 49.11 22.02
CA GLU A 467 42.47 49.98 22.96
C GLU A 467 42.64 51.46 22.61
N ILE A 468 43.87 51.91 22.37
CA ILE A 468 44.12 53.32 22.05
C ILE A 468 43.49 53.69 20.70
N GLN A 469 43.47 52.79 19.71
CA GLN A 469 42.80 53.02 18.42
C GLN A 469 41.29 53.18 18.61
N GLN A 470 40.68 52.32 19.42
CA GLN A 470 39.27 52.41 19.74
C GLN A 470 38.96 53.74 20.43
N ARG A 471 39.67 54.08 21.51
CA ARG A 471 39.43 55.32 22.27
C ARG A 471 39.71 56.57 21.45
N PHE A 472 40.67 56.52 20.53
CA PHE A 472 40.96 57.63 19.62
C PHE A 472 39.77 57.93 18.71
N VAL A 473 39.16 56.90 18.11
CA VAL A 473 37.96 57.05 17.28
C VAL A 473 36.77 57.53 18.11
N GLU A 474 36.54 56.96 19.30
CA GLU A 474 35.47 57.38 20.20
C GLU A 474 35.61 58.86 20.61
N THR A 475 36.83 59.31 20.93
CA THR A 475 37.11 60.71 21.29
C THR A 475 36.93 61.68 20.12
N GLN A 476 37.21 61.26 18.88
CA GLN A 476 36.91 62.08 17.70
C GLN A 476 35.40 62.27 17.46
N GLN A 477 34.58 61.32 17.92
CA GLN A 477 33.13 61.34 17.74
C GLN A 477 32.40 62.06 18.87
N ASP A 478 32.98 62.14 20.06
CA ASP A 478 32.40 62.79 21.24
C ASP A 478 33.22 64.03 21.66
N SER A 479 32.66 65.22 21.43
CA SER A 479 33.32 66.50 21.76
C SER A 479 33.53 66.75 23.26
N HIS A 480 32.96 65.92 24.13
CA HIS A 480 33.15 65.99 25.58
C HIS A 480 34.15 64.95 26.10
N ALA A 481 34.56 63.99 25.27
CA ALA A 481 35.53 62.98 25.65
C ALA A 481 36.96 63.54 25.65
N THR A 482 37.81 62.95 26.47
CA THR A 482 39.26 63.24 26.53
C THR A 482 40.01 61.92 26.48
N LEU A 483 41.08 61.87 25.71
CA LEU A 483 41.99 60.72 25.64
C LEU A 483 43.39 61.17 26.02
N ALA A 484 43.96 60.57 27.06
CA ALA A 484 45.36 60.74 27.42
C ALA A 484 46.16 59.50 27.05
N PHE A 485 47.35 59.72 26.51
CA PHE A 485 48.36 58.70 26.29
C PHE A 485 49.67 59.12 26.95
N ALA A 486 50.13 58.31 27.90
CA ALA A 486 51.42 58.48 28.55
C ALA A 486 52.37 57.35 28.15
N MET A 487 53.53 57.71 27.61
CA MET A 487 54.64 56.79 27.40
C MET A 487 55.63 56.92 28.58
N MET A 488 56.03 55.79 29.14
CA MET A 488 56.90 55.68 30.31
C MET A 488 58.08 54.79 30.01
N ASP A 489 59.22 55.11 30.60
CA ASP A 489 60.43 54.30 30.49
C ASP A 489 61.19 54.31 31.83
N VAL A 490 61.73 53.15 32.18
CA VAL A 490 62.49 52.97 33.43
C VAL A 490 63.89 53.56 33.29
N ASP A 491 64.17 54.58 34.10
CA ASP A 491 65.43 55.31 34.00
C ASP A 491 66.63 54.41 34.34
N TYR A 492 67.64 54.44 33.48
CA TYR A 492 68.88 53.67 33.64
C TYR A 492 68.64 52.15 33.78
N PHE A 493 67.59 51.59 33.16
CA PHE A 493 67.27 50.16 33.28
C PHE A 493 68.36 49.25 32.70
N LYS A 494 69.04 49.65 31.62
CA LYS A 494 70.20 48.92 31.13
C LYS A 494 71.29 48.78 32.20
N ASN A 495 71.62 49.87 32.91
CA ASN A 495 72.59 49.84 34.00
C ASN A 495 72.12 48.98 35.17
N TYR A 496 70.80 48.93 35.41
CA TYR A 496 70.19 48.05 36.39
C TYR A 496 70.45 46.59 36.03
N ASN A 497 70.14 46.20 34.79
CA ASN A 497 70.36 44.85 34.28
C ASN A 497 71.84 44.46 34.26
N ASP A 498 72.71 45.37 33.83
CA ASP A 498 74.16 45.12 33.78
C ASP A 498 74.75 44.89 35.19
N TYR A 499 74.14 45.45 36.23
CA TYR A 499 74.61 45.32 37.62
C TYR A 499 73.95 44.16 38.38
N TYR A 500 72.62 44.03 38.32
CA TYR A 500 71.86 43.03 39.07
C TYR A 500 71.53 41.75 38.28
N GLY A 501 71.77 41.76 36.97
CA GLY A 501 71.38 40.70 36.04
C GLY A 501 69.91 40.79 35.59
N HIS A 502 69.61 40.21 34.43
CA HIS A 502 68.28 40.29 33.81
C HIS A 502 67.14 39.75 34.68
N LEU A 503 67.38 38.70 35.50
CA LEU A 503 66.35 38.16 36.39
C LEU A 503 65.87 39.18 37.44
N LYS A 504 66.79 40.02 37.94
CA LYS A 504 66.43 41.09 38.87
C LYS A 504 65.75 42.25 38.16
N GLY A 505 66.13 42.53 36.91
CA GLY A 505 65.40 43.47 36.05
C GLY A 505 63.95 43.06 35.84
N ASP A 506 63.72 41.78 35.51
CA ASP A 506 62.40 41.20 35.34
C ASP A 506 61.54 41.33 36.62
N GLU A 507 62.11 41.04 37.79
CA GLU A 507 61.46 41.21 39.10
C GLU A 507 61.06 42.67 39.36
N VAL A 508 61.93 43.63 39.02
CA VAL A 508 61.61 45.06 39.15
C VAL A 508 60.51 45.49 38.20
N LEU A 509 60.51 45.03 36.94
CA LEU A 509 59.44 45.32 35.99
C LEU A 509 58.08 44.80 36.47
N GLN A 510 58.04 43.59 37.05
CA GLN A 510 56.83 43.02 37.66
C GLN A 510 56.33 43.85 38.84
N ASN A 511 57.24 44.28 39.71
CA ASN A 511 56.89 45.08 40.89
C ASN A 511 56.46 46.51 40.51
N LEU A 512 57.06 47.09 39.46
CA LEU A 512 56.64 48.38 38.90
C LEU A 512 55.19 48.32 38.42
N VAL A 513 54.79 47.30 37.66
CA VAL A 513 53.40 47.16 37.20
C VAL A 513 52.42 47.07 38.38
N LYS A 514 52.78 46.37 39.46
CA LYS A 514 51.94 46.31 40.67
C LYS A 514 51.80 47.67 41.36
N VAL A 515 52.90 48.40 41.50
CA VAL A 515 52.90 49.73 42.14
C VAL A 515 52.12 50.74 41.31
N ILE A 516 52.36 50.78 40.00
CA ILE A 516 51.66 51.68 39.08
C ILE A 516 50.17 51.32 39.03
N GLY A 517 49.84 50.03 38.86
CA GLY A 517 48.46 49.55 38.82
C GLY A 517 47.65 49.84 40.08
N ALA A 518 48.30 49.88 41.26
CA ALA A 518 47.62 50.17 42.53
C ALA A 518 47.20 51.63 42.70
N VAL A 519 47.83 52.56 41.97
CA VAL A 519 47.53 54.00 42.05
C VAL A 519 46.77 54.54 40.85
N LEU A 520 46.64 53.74 39.79
CA LEU A 520 45.83 54.08 38.62
C LEU A 520 44.33 53.88 38.91
N PRO A 521 43.45 54.71 38.30
CA PRO A 521 42.01 54.51 38.42
C PRO A 521 41.58 53.23 37.69
N HIS A 522 40.43 52.66 38.08
CA HIS A 522 39.92 51.40 37.52
C HIS A 522 39.71 51.40 36.00
N ASN A 523 39.51 52.56 35.39
CA ASN A 523 39.35 52.74 33.95
C ASN A 523 40.66 53.03 33.21
N ALA A 524 41.81 52.99 33.89
CA ALA A 524 43.12 53.16 33.25
C ALA A 524 43.59 51.88 32.58
N TYR A 525 44.19 52.03 31.41
CA TYR A 525 44.77 50.93 30.65
C TYR A 525 46.30 50.97 30.76
N LEU A 526 46.88 50.09 31.58
CA LEU A 526 48.33 49.96 31.73
C LEU A 526 48.85 48.82 30.85
N ALA A 527 49.78 49.13 29.94
CA ALA A 527 50.36 48.17 29.03
C ALA A 527 51.90 48.22 29.03
N ARG A 528 52.53 47.08 28.75
CA ARG A 528 53.95 47.00 28.42
C ARG A 528 54.13 47.22 26.91
N TYR A 529 54.80 48.31 26.55
CA TYR A 529 55.04 48.67 25.15
C TYR A 529 56.18 47.83 24.55
N GLY A 530 57.25 47.59 25.32
CA GLY A 530 58.35 46.70 24.95
C GLY A 530 59.57 46.90 25.87
N GLY A 531 60.29 45.84 26.22
CA GLY A 531 61.45 45.95 27.13
C GLY A 531 61.06 46.57 28.48
N GLU A 532 61.62 47.73 28.78
CA GLU A 532 61.37 48.57 29.95
C GLU A 532 60.34 49.70 29.73
N GLU A 533 59.75 49.77 28.54
CA GLU A 533 58.78 50.79 28.18
C GLU A 533 57.35 50.35 28.51
N PHE A 534 56.60 51.26 29.11
CA PHE A 534 55.20 51.07 29.48
C PHE A 534 54.36 52.22 28.94
N ALA A 535 53.06 51.98 28.77
CA ALA A 535 52.11 52.99 28.35
C ALA A 535 50.89 52.98 29.24
N ILE A 536 50.33 54.17 29.49
CA ILE A 536 49.02 54.33 30.14
C ILE A 536 48.08 55.03 29.16
N VAL A 537 46.89 54.47 28.99
CA VAL A 537 45.76 55.13 28.32
C VAL A 537 44.73 55.50 29.38
N LEU A 538 44.29 56.77 29.36
CA LEU A 538 43.16 57.25 30.16
C LEU A 538 42.09 57.79 29.23
N TYR A 539 40.87 57.31 29.40
CA TYR A 539 39.71 57.77 28.63
C TYR A 539 38.69 58.46 29.53
N ASN A 540 38.17 59.59 29.06
CA ASN A 540 37.19 60.44 29.72
C ASN A 540 37.66 60.93 31.10
N VAL A 541 38.92 61.38 31.19
CA VAL A 541 39.53 61.96 32.38
C VAL A 541 39.96 63.40 32.09
N PRO A 542 39.54 64.40 32.89
CA PRO A 542 39.97 65.79 32.71
C PRO A 542 41.50 65.96 32.81
N ILE A 543 42.07 66.85 31.99
CA ILE A 543 43.52 67.10 31.89
C ILE A 543 44.17 67.44 33.24
N VAL A 544 43.49 68.25 34.06
CA VAL A 544 43.96 68.62 35.41
C VAL A 544 44.15 67.39 36.29
N ILE A 545 43.24 66.41 36.17
CA ILE A 545 43.29 65.14 36.91
C ILE A 545 44.35 64.21 36.29
N ILE A 546 44.50 64.19 34.96
CA ILE A 546 45.55 63.42 34.28
C ILE A 546 46.92 63.80 34.84
N ARG A 547 47.22 65.11 34.97
CA ARG A 547 48.47 65.60 35.57
C ARG A 547 48.70 65.01 36.97
N GLN A 548 47.67 65.03 37.81
CA GLN A 548 47.73 64.53 39.19
C GLN A 548 47.94 63.01 39.23
N ILE A 549 47.25 62.25 38.38
CA ILE A 549 47.42 60.80 38.27
C ILE A 549 48.85 60.46 37.85
N MET A 550 49.38 61.11 36.82
CA MET A 550 50.73 60.84 36.32
C MET A 550 51.81 61.22 37.34
N GLN A 551 51.59 62.30 38.10
CA GLN A 551 52.47 62.66 39.21
C GLN A 551 52.40 61.63 40.34
N THR A 552 51.20 61.14 40.67
CA THR A 552 51.00 60.08 41.68
C THR A 552 51.70 58.79 41.26
N VAL A 553 51.69 58.44 39.98
CA VAL A 553 52.44 57.29 39.44
C VAL A 553 53.94 57.44 39.70
N LEU A 554 54.52 58.61 39.37
CA LEU A 554 55.94 58.87 39.64
C LEU A 554 56.27 58.77 41.14
N ASP A 555 55.45 59.40 41.98
CA ASP A 555 55.66 59.44 43.42
C ASP A 555 55.47 58.07 44.09
N ALA A 556 54.55 57.26 43.60
CA ALA A 556 54.37 55.88 44.04
C ALA A 556 55.60 55.01 43.72
N VAL A 557 56.17 55.16 42.52
CA VAL A 557 57.40 54.43 42.14
C VAL A 557 58.59 54.88 42.99
N ARG A 558 58.74 56.19 43.23
CA ARG A 558 59.78 56.72 44.12
C ARG A 558 59.63 56.20 45.54
N SER A 559 58.41 56.19 46.07
CA SER A 559 58.09 55.75 47.44
C SER A 559 58.28 54.25 47.65
N ALA A 560 58.22 53.45 46.58
CA ALA A 560 58.54 52.03 46.63
C ALA A 560 60.04 51.76 46.87
N CYS A 561 60.91 52.76 46.65
CA CYS A 561 62.35 52.71 46.91
C CYS A 561 63.04 51.43 46.40
N PHE A 562 62.68 50.97 45.20
CA PHE A 562 63.33 49.80 44.60
C PHE A 562 64.81 50.09 44.39
N GLU A 563 65.71 49.36 45.04
CA GLU A 563 67.14 49.65 45.04
C GLU A 563 67.74 49.64 43.62
N HIS A 564 68.45 50.72 43.24
CA HIS A 564 69.23 50.86 42.01
C HIS A 564 70.57 51.57 42.29
N ARG A 565 71.61 50.80 42.67
CA ARG A 565 72.90 51.36 43.09
C ARG A 565 73.81 51.81 41.95
N ASN A 566 73.60 51.34 40.72
CA ASN A 566 74.49 51.60 39.57
C ASN A 566 73.98 52.75 38.69
N ARG A 567 73.58 53.87 39.33
CA ARG A 567 73.11 55.08 38.65
C ARG A 567 74.18 56.17 38.63
N GLN A 568 74.20 56.95 37.56
CA GLN A 568 75.16 58.04 37.35
C GLN A 568 74.66 59.38 37.90
N ASP A 569 73.41 59.47 38.34
CA ASP A 569 72.74 60.71 38.79
C ASP A 569 72.67 60.86 40.32
N GLY A 570 73.34 59.97 41.07
CA GLY A 570 73.45 60.06 42.52
C GLY A 570 72.24 59.56 43.31
N LYS A 571 71.20 59.04 42.65
CA LYS A 571 70.07 58.34 43.29
C LYS A 571 70.40 56.85 43.47
N ASP A 572 69.79 56.21 44.46
CA ASP A 572 69.99 54.79 44.80
C ASP A 572 68.71 53.94 44.65
N TYR A 573 67.68 54.47 43.99
CA TYR A 573 66.41 53.79 43.73
C TYR A 573 65.95 53.93 42.27
N VAL A 574 65.03 53.07 41.81
CA VAL A 574 64.44 53.09 40.46
C VAL A 574 63.50 54.28 40.30
N THR A 575 63.61 54.97 39.16
CA THR A 575 62.72 56.09 38.78
C THR A 575 62.17 55.87 37.38
N LEU A 576 61.12 56.61 37.03
CA LEU A 576 60.54 56.61 35.70
C LEU A 576 60.64 58.01 35.09
N SER A 577 60.89 58.05 33.79
CA SER A 577 60.59 59.23 32.98
C SER A 577 59.29 58.99 32.23
N MET A 578 58.49 60.05 32.07
CA MET A 578 57.19 59.97 31.41
C MET A 578 56.94 61.12 30.45
N GLY A 579 56.43 60.80 29.27
CA GLY A 579 55.89 61.77 28.33
C GLY A 579 54.40 61.59 28.18
N VAL A 580 53.63 62.65 28.38
CA VAL A 580 52.17 62.60 28.25
C VAL A 580 51.71 63.49 27.11
N SER A 581 50.78 62.97 26.34
CA SER A 581 50.00 63.69 25.33
C SER A 581 48.52 63.46 25.61
N TRP A 582 47.67 64.40 25.20
CA TRP A 582 46.24 64.25 25.33
C TRP A 582 45.53 64.81 24.10
N MET A 583 44.34 64.30 23.85
CA MET A 583 43.42 64.74 22.81
C MET A 583 42.08 65.07 23.45
N ASP A 584 41.51 66.20 23.04
CA ASP A 584 40.18 66.68 23.42
C ASP A 584 39.59 67.51 22.27
N ARG A 585 38.58 68.35 22.56
CA ARG A 585 37.98 69.23 21.56
C ARG A 585 38.96 70.30 21.03
N GLU A 586 39.86 70.81 21.86
CA GLU A 586 40.74 71.94 21.53
C GLU A 586 42.07 71.46 20.95
N THR A 587 42.50 70.26 21.34
CA THR A 587 43.74 69.61 20.94
C THR A 587 43.43 68.33 20.18
N SER A 588 43.61 68.34 18.86
CA SER A 588 43.34 67.20 17.99
C SER A 588 44.59 66.72 17.24
N TYR A 589 44.62 65.44 16.91
CA TYR A 589 45.67 64.81 16.11
C TYR A 589 45.08 64.19 14.85
N ALA A 590 45.83 64.18 13.74
CA ALA A 590 45.36 63.63 12.47
C ALA A 590 45.15 62.10 12.52
N ASN A 591 45.97 61.41 13.32
CA ASN A 591 45.87 59.97 13.55
C ASN A 591 46.51 59.61 14.90
N ILE A 592 46.33 58.37 15.31
CA ILE A 592 46.83 57.86 16.59
C ILE A 592 48.36 57.90 16.72
N HIS A 593 49.08 57.72 15.62
CA HIS A 593 50.53 57.71 15.64
C HIS A 593 51.07 59.09 16.00
N ASP A 594 50.40 60.16 15.59
CA ASP A 594 50.78 61.52 15.95
C ASP A 594 50.60 61.80 17.45
N LEU A 595 49.51 61.28 18.06
CA LEU A 595 49.30 61.34 19.51
C LEU A 595 50.41 60.58 20.25
N MET A 596 50.67 59.32 19.87
CA MET A 596 51.72 58.51 20.49
C MET A 596 53.12 59.14 20.32
N LYS A 597 53.40 59.69 19.14
CA LYS A 597 54.66 60.38 18.84
C LYS A 597 54.82 61.66 19.66
N ALA A 598 53.73 62.37 19.96
CA ALA A 598 53.78 63.52 20.85
C ALA A 598 54.16 63.11 22.28
N ALA A 599 53.61 62.01 22.80
CA ALA A 599 54.02 61.47 24.10
C ALA A 599 55.49 61.04 24.09
N ASP A 600 55.95 60.35 23.06
CA ASP A 600 57.34 59.91 22.91
C ASP A 600 58.33 61.08 22.90
N LEU A 601 58.00 62.16 22.16
CA LEU A 601 58.80 63.38 22.17
C LEU A 601 58.88 64.00 23.58
N LYS A 602 57.78 63.95 24.34
CA LYS A 602 57.76 64.42 25.74
C LYS A 602 58.57 63.52 26.66
N LEU A 603 58.56 62.21 26.45
CA LEU A 603 59.37 61.27 27.21
C LEU A 603 60.86 61.53 26.96
N TYR A 604 61.23 61.76 25.70
CA TYR A 604 62.58 62.16 25.33
C TYR A 604 63.00 63.46 26.05
N GLN A 605 62.15 64.49 26.05
CA GLN A 605 62.37 65.74 26.79
C GLN A 605 62.52 65.52 28.31
N ALA A 606 61.76 64.58 28.89
CA ALA A 606 61.88 64.23 30.31
C ALA A 606 63.23 63.59 30.62
N LYS A 607 63.72 62.70 29.74
CA LYS A 607 65.02 62.06 29.85
C LYS A 607 66.18 63.06 29.72
N GLU A 608 66.12 63.99 28.76
CA GLU A 608 67.15 65.02 28.60
C GLU A 608 67.18 66.04 29.74
N ALA A 609 66.01 66.38 30.30
CA ALA A 609 65.91 67.34 31.41
C ALA A 609 66.31 66.76 32.78
N GLY A 610 67.01 65.62 32.82
CA GLY A 610 67.54 65.01 34.05
C GLY A 610 66.78 63.79 34.56
N ARG A 611 65.87 63.20 33.77
CA ARG A 611 65.09 62.00 34.12
C ARG A 611 64.21 62.18 35.36
N ASP A 612 63.58 61.10 35.84
CA ASP A 612 62.72 61.08 37.03
C ASP A 612 61.70 62.22 37.06
N GLN A 613 60.98 62.40 35.96
CA GLN A 613 60.00 63.46 35.81
C GLN A 613 59.03 63.14 34.70
N MET A 614 57.93 63.88 34.67
CA MET A 614 57.03 63.91 33.54
C MET A 614 57.19 65.20 32.73
N LYS A 615 57.06 65.11 31.41
CA LYS A 615 56.81 66.25 30.55
C LYS A 615 55.45 66.08 29.87
N MET A 616 54.74 67.18 29.75
CA MET A 616 53.51 67.29 28.98
C MET A 616 53.60 68.56 28.12
N PRO A 617 52.78 68.71 27.06
CA PRO A 617 52.59 70.02 26.45
C PRO A 617 52.28 71.05 27.54
N ASN A 618 52.97 72.19 27.52
CA ASN A 618 52.56 73.31 28.36
C ASN A 618 51.21 73.79 27.82
N GLU A 619 50.28 74.12 28.72
CA GLU A 619 49.16 75.00 28.35
C GLU A 619 49.81 76.31 27.88
N SER A 620 49.99 76.48 26.58
CA SER A 620 50.60 77.67 26.02
C SER A 620 49.63 78.83 26.21
N ASN A 621 50.00 79.75 27.10
CA ASN A 621 49.93 81.20 26.93
C ASN A 621 49.27 81.66 25.63
N GLU A 622 47.96 81.95 25.69
CA GLU A 622 47.35 83.01 24.87
C GLU A 622 47.49 84.31 25.65
N ASN A 623 48.54 85.07 25.37
CA ASN A 623 48.62 86.52 25.56
C ASN A 623 49.84 87.00 24.77
N GLU A 624 49.66 87.14 23.46
CA GLU A 624 50.25 88.19 22.64
C GLU A 624 49.22 88.67 21.61
#